data_AF-A0A950MEZ0-F1
#
_entry.id   AF-A0A950MEZ0-F1
#
_cell.length_a   1.000
_cell.length_b   1.000
_cell.length_c   1.000
_cell.angle_alpha   90.00
_cell.angle_beta   90.00
_cell.angle_gamma   90.00
#
_symmetry.space_group_name_H-M   'P 1'
#
loop_
_entity.id
_entity.type
_entity.pdbx_description
1 polymer ?
#
loop_
_entity_poly.entity_id
_entity_poly.type
_entity_poly.pdbx_seq_one_letter_code
_entity_poly.pdbx_strand_id
1 'polypeptide(L)'
;MKYRSPFRFAERTYWNVRSRGRLPDRFLEEGQGVIHIGANKGQERFEYAHYGLKVTWVEPVPDIFSELESNLADFPNQTAYNCLIGARDGIKYQFHISDNEGASSSILEPNKQIPGHWDKVGFSRSIELESISLPTFIRINGIEMS
;
A
#
# COMPACT_ATOMS: atom_id res chain seq x y z
N MET A 1 15.42 2.55 22.85
CA MET A 1 15.78 1.13 22.58
C MET A 1 16.11 1.04 21.09
N LYS A 2 17.38 0.84 20.71
CA LYS A 2 17.79 0.83 19.29
C LYS A 2 17.34 -0.49 18.66
N TYR A 3 16.23 -0.47 17.93
CA TYR A 3 15.77 -1.62 17.14
C TYR A 3 16.89 -1.98 16.15
N ARG A 4 17.47 -3.18 16.30
CA ARG A 4 18.48 -3.69 15.36
C ARG A 4 17.73 -4.51 14.31
N SER A 5 17.42 -3.86 13.18
CA SER A 5 16.83 -4.48 12.00
C SER A 5 17.63 -5.71 11.53
N PRO A 6 16.99 -6.87 11.30
CA PRO A 6 17.61 -8.05 10.68
C PRO A 6 18.08 -7.85 9.22
N PHE A 7 17.73 -6.73 8.56
CA PHE A 7 17.74 -6.59 7.10
C PHE A 7 18.91 -5.79 6.53
N ARG A 8 20.08 -5.89 7.17
CA ARG A 8 21.22 -4.97 6.98
C ARG A 8 21.74 -4.78 5.56
N PHE A 9 21.54 -5.71 4.62
CA PHE A 9 22.11 -5.59 3.28
C PHE A 9 21.16 -4.86 2.30
N ALA A 10 19.92 -5.30 2.19
CA ALA A 10 18.91 -4.69 1.33
C ALA A 10 18.55 -3.28 1.81
N GLU A 11 18.35 -3.11 3.12
CA GLU A 11 18.07 -1.82 3.76
C GLU A 11 19.20 -0.81 3.52
N ARG A 12 20.46 -1.22 3.75
CA ARG A 12 21.62 -0.34 3.53
C ARG A 12 21.75 0.09 2.07
N THR A 13 21.50 -0.82 1.14
CA THR A 13 21.56 -0.52 -0.30
C THR A 13 20.43 0.44 -0.71
N TYR A 14 19.21 0.19 -0.26
CA TYR A 14 18.06 1.05 -0.49
C TYR A 14 18.28 2.48 0.05
N TRP A 15 18.74 2.61 1.29
CA TRP A 15 19.01 3.92 1.88
C TRP A 15 20.16 4.65 1.21
N ASN A 16 21.24 3.96 0.82
CA ASN A 16 22.33 4.61 0.06
C ASN A 16 21.85 5.25 -1.25
N VAL A 17 20.81 4.69 -1.87
CA VAL A 17 20.21 5.21 -3.10
C VAL A 17 19.19 6.32 -2.80
N ARG A 18 18.30 6.14 -1.81
CA ARG A 18 17.19 7.08 -1.53
C ARG A 18 17.53 8.26 -0.61
N SER A 19 18.52 8.15 0.27
CA SER A 19 18.83 9.18 1.29
C SER A 19 19.67 10.35 0.78
N ARG A 20 20.09 10.38 -0.48
CA ARG A 20 20.87 11.51 -1.02
C ARG A 20 20.03 12.79 -1.02
N GLY A 21 20.18 13.59 0.04
CA GLY A 21 19.65 14.95 0.15
C GLY A 21 18.20 15.08 0.62
N ARG A 22 17.55 14.01 1.10
CA ARG A 22 16.21 14.11 1.69
C ARG A 22 16.29 14.47 3.17
N LEU A 23 15.57 15.51 3.58
CA LEU A 23 15.31 15.77 4.99
C LEU A 23 14.43 14.63 5.55
N PRO A 24 14.55 14.32 6.86
CA PRO A 24 13.69 13.33 7.48
C PRO A 24 12.22 13.72 7.39
N ASP A 25 11.34 12.76 7.11
CA ASP A 25 9.90 12.99 7.09
C ASP A 25 9.36 13.05 8.52
N ARG A 26 9.06 14.27 9.00
CA ARG A 26 8.56 14.48 10.36
C ARG A 26 7.26 13.74 10.66
N PHE A 27 6.41 13.52 9.66
CA PHE A 27 5.16 12.78 9.87
C PHE A 27 5.42 11.31 10.15
N LEU A 28 6.45 10.73 9.52
CA LEU A 28 6.86 9.35 9.76
C LEU A 28 7.68 9.20 11.05
N GLU A 29 8.45 10.22 11.43
CA GLU A 29 9.21 10.23 12.69
C GLU A 29 8.30 10.32 13.93
N GLU A 30 7.26 11.15 13.86
CA GLU A 30 6.34 11.38 14.98
C GLU A 30 5.16 10.40 15.01
N GLY A 31 4.91 9.69 13.89
CA GLY A 31 3.82 8.73 13.76
C GLY A 31 4.05 7.45 14.57
N GLN A 32 2.99 6.91 15.16
CA GLN A 32 3.05 5.64 15.90
C GLN A 32 2.81 4.41 15.01
N GLY A 33 2.23 4.62 13.83
CA GLY A 33 1.95 3.57 12.85
C GLY A 33 1.33 4.14 11.57
N VAL A 34 1.15 3.28 10.58
CA VAL A 34 0.61 3.66 9.26
C VAL A 34 -0.47 2.66 8.85
N ILE A 35 -1.61 3.16 8.38
CA ILE A 35 -2.54 2.40 7.54
C ILE A 35 -2.34 2.86 6.10
N HIS A 36 -1.81 1.99 5.24
CA HIS A 36 -1.53 2.29 3.84
C HIS A 36 -2.58 1.64 2.95
N ILE A 37 -3.44 2.44 2.32
CA ILE A 37 -4.53 2.00 1.45
C ILE A 37 -4.13 2.13 -0.02
N GLY A 38 -4.32 1.06 -0.80
CA GLY A 38 -3.81 0.99 -2.18
C GLY A 38 -2.32 0.65 -2.19
N ALA A 39 -1.94 -0.34 -1.40
CA ALA A 39 -0.56 -0.70 -1.10
C ALA A 39 0.26 -1.20 -2.29
N ASN A 40 -0.40 -1.65 -3.36
CA ASN A 40 0.23 -2.31 -4.49
C ASN A 40 1.21 -3.39 -3.97
N LYS A 41 2.48 -3.34 -4.36
CA LYS A 41 3.52 -4.32 -4.00
C LYS A 41 4.31 -3.93 -2.72
N GLY A 42 3.91 -2.87 -2.02
CA GLY A 42 4.53 -2.43 -0.77
C GLY A 42 5.85 -1.68 -0.99
N GLN A 43 5.88 -0.74 -1.94
CA GLN A 43 7.06 0.01 -2.36
C GLN A 43 7.74 0.77 -1.20
N GLU A 44 6.96 1.23 -0.22
CA GLU A 44 7.41 2.01 0.93
C GLU A 44 7.84 1.15 2.13
N ARG A 45 7.81 -0.19 2.04
CA ARG A 45 8.07 -1.10 3.18
C ARG A 45 9.39 -0.87 3.89
N PHE A 46 10.47 -0.62 3.15
CA PHE A 46 11.78 -0.32 3.72
C PHE A 46 11.82 1.04 4.40
N GLU A 47 11.06 2.01 3.89
CA GLU A 47 10.96 3.35 4.47
C GLU A 47 10.25 3.28 5.82
N TYR A 48 9.09 2.62 5.89
CA TYR A 48 8.39 2.44 7.15
C TYR A 48 9.15 1.58 8.16
N ALA A 49 9.88 0.55 7.71
CA ALA A 49 10.72 -0.28 8.57
C ALA A 49 11.86 0.53 9.21
N HIS A 50 12.46 1.45 8.46
CA HIS A 50 13.52 2.32 8.96
C HIS A 50 13.05 3.24 10.09
N TYR A 51 11.84 3.78 9.95
CA TYR A 51 11.18 4.56 11.00
C TYR A 51 10.64 3.68 12.14
N GLY A 52 10.75 2.35 12.03
CA GLY A 52 10.28 1.41 13.06
C GLY A 52 8.77 1.35 13.19
N LEU A 53 8.04 1.77 12.15
CA LEU A 53 6.58 1.90 12.18
C LEU A 53 5.89 0.54 12.14
N LYS A 54 4.78 0.42 12.89
CA LYS A 54 3.80 -0.65 12.71
C LYS A 54 2.92 -0.29 11.51
N VAL A 55 2.82 -1.18 10.52
CA VAL A 55 2.12 -0.87 9.26
C VAL A 55 1.03 -1.89 8.98
N THR A 56 -0.17 -1.38 8.66
CA THR A 56 -1.25 -2.16 8.08
C THR A 56 -1.40 -1.76 6.62
N TRP A 57 -1.12 -2.69 5.72
CA TRP A 57 -1.25 -2.51 4.27
C TRP A 57 -2.59 -3.06 3.79
N VAL A 58 -3.21 -2.37 2.85
CA VAL A 58 -4.46 -2.83 2.22
C VAL A 58 -4.31 -2.76 0.70
N GLU A 59 -4.42 -3.91 0.04
CA GLU A 59 -4.37 -4.04 -1.41
C GLU A 59 -5.60 -4.82 -1.92
N PRO A 60 -6.49 -4.20 -2.73
CA PRO A 60 -7.71 -4.85 -3.19
C PRO A 60 -7.50 -5.95 -4.25
N VAL A 61 -6.44 -5.90 -5.07
CA VAL A 61 -6.25 -6.83 -6.18
C VAL A 61 -5.57 -8.13 -5.69
N PRO A 62 -6.23 -9.31 -5.74
CA PRO A 62 -5.70 -10.54 -5.12
C PRO A 62 -4.31 -10.97 -5.61
N ASP A 63 -4.03 -10.84 -6.91
CA ASP A 63 -2.74 -11.23 -7.48
C ASP A 63 -1.61 -10.29 -7.00
N ILE A 64 -1.90 -8.99 -6.89
CA ILE A 64 -0.95 -7.99 -6.39
C ILE A 64 -0.76 -8.14 -4.88
N PHE A 65 -1.84 -8.42 -4.15
CA PHE A 65 -1.81 -8.73 -2.74
C PHE A 65 -0.92 -9.94 -2.43
N SER A 66 -0.95 -10.99 -3.26
CA SER A 66 -0.06 -12.15 -3.08
C SER A 66 1.43 -11.78 -3.20
N GLU A 67 1.76 -10.85 -4.10
CA GLU A 67 3.10 -10.30 -4.24
C GLU A 67 3.46 -9.40 -3.04
N LEU A 68 2.52 -8.58 -2.56
CA LEU A 68 2.68 -7.78 -1.35
C LEU A 68 2.99 -8.64 -0.13
N GLU A 69 2.23 -9.70 0.13
CA GLU A 69 2.48 -10.63 1.24
C GLU A 69 3.90 -11.22 1.15
N SER A 70 4.31 -11.64 -0.05
CA SER A 70 5.66 -12.16 -0.28
C SER A 70 6.74 -11.11 0.00
N ASN A 71 6.52 -9.86 -0.42
CA ASN A 71 7.43 -8.74 -0.19
C ASN A 71 7.52 -8.32 1.29
N LEU A 72 6.49 -8.63 2.09
CA LEU A 72 6.39 -8.31 3.49
C LEU A 72 6.81 -9.47 4.42
N ALA A 73 7.15 -10.65 3.89
CA ALA A 73 7.50 -11.82 4.70
C ALA A 73 8.62 -11.56 5.72
N ASP A 74 9.54 -10.66 5.37
CA ASP A 74 10.66 -10.23 6.19
C ASP A 74 10.31 -9.05 7.14
N PHE A 75 9.09 -8.54 7.17
CA PHE A 75 8.74 -7.33 7.91
C PHE A 75 7.74 -7.65 9.03
N PRO A 76 8.19 -8.14 10.21
CA PRO A 76 7.29 -8.66 11.25
C PRO A 76 6.33 -7.61 11.86
N ASN A 77 6.62 -6.32 11.71
CA ASN A 77 5.76 -5.23 12.16
C ASN A 77 4.81 -4.70 11.06
N GLN A 78 4.78 -5.37 9.91
CA GLN A 78 4.01 -4.96 8.75
C GLN A 78 3.09 -6.10 8.31
N THR A 79 1.79 -5.83 8.21
CA THR A 79 0.77 -6.84 7.91
C THR A 79 -0.11 -6.35 6.77
N ALA A 80 -0.47 -7.24 5.84
CA ALA A 80 -1.30 -6.91 4.69
C ALA A 80 -2.71 -7.53 4.79
N TYR A 81 -3.68 -6.86 4.18
CA TYR A 81 -5.06 -7.32 4.05
C TYR A 81 -5.56 -7.16 2.61
N ASN A 82 -6.25 -8.19 2.09
CA ASN A 82 -6.86 -8.15 0.78
C ASN A 82 -8.31 -7.67 0.86
N CYS A 83 -8.53 -6.36 0.79
CA CYS A 83 -9.87 -5.79 0.73
C CYS A 83 -9.89 -4.43 0.03
N LEU A 84 -11.07 -4.03 -0.41
CA LEU A 84 -11.31 -2.70 -0.97
C LEU A 84 -11.83 -1.79 0.13
N ILE A 85 -11.07 -0.74 0.49
CA ILE A 85 -11.59 0.31 1.36
C ILE A 85 -12.48 1.26 0.55
N GLY A 86 -13.75 1.38 0.96
CA GLY A 86 -14.73 2.27 0.36
C GLY A 86 -15.38 3.20 1.37
N ALA A 87 -16.33 4.02 0.90
CA ALA A 87 -17.07 4.94 1.77
C ALA A 87 -18.09 4.22 2.68
N ARG A 88 -18.56 3.04 2.27
CA ARG A 88 -19.58 2.25 2.95
C ARG A 88 -19.26 0.76 2.84
N ASP A 89 -19.79 -0.02 3.77
CA ASP A 89 -19.71 -1.48 3.73
C ASP A 89 -20.67 -2.04 2.66
N GLY A 90 -20.29 -3.14 2.02
CA GLY A 90 -21.18 -3.93 1.16
C GLY A 90 -21.46 -3.31 -0.21
N ILE A 91 -20.72 -2.28 -0.63
CA ILE A 91 -20.90 -1.69 -1.96
C ILE A 91 -20.04 -2.44 -2.97
N LYS A 92 -20.69 -2.95 -4.02
CA LYS A 92 -20.00 -3.57 -5.14
C LYS A 92 -19.49 -2.51 -6.10
N TYR A 93 -18.21 -2.60 -6.42
CA TYR A 93 -17.55 -1.73 -7.39
C TYR A 93 -16.95 -2.56 -8.52
N GLN A 94 -16.99 -1.98 -9.71
CA GLN A 94 -16.17 -2.43 -10.82
C GLN A 94 -14.81 -1.78 -10.65
N PHE A 95 -13.80 -2.57 -10.28
CA PHE A 95 -12.46 -2.08 -10.02
C PHE A 95 -11.62 -2.23 -11.28
N HIS A 96 -11.11 -1.12 -11.79
CA HIS A 96 -10.34 -1.08 -13.03
C HIS A 96 -8.86 -1.30 -12.73
N ILE A 97 -8.26 -2.33 -13.33
CA ILE A 97 -6.85 -2.68 -13.13
C ILE A 97 -6.02 -2.14 -14.30
N SER A 98 -5.09 -1.24 -13.99
CA SER A 98 -4.20 -0.64 -15.00
C SER A 98 -3.12 -1.62 -15.48
N ASP A 99 -2.73 -1.53 -16.74
CA ASP A 99 -1.67 -2.33 -17.37
C ASP A 99 -0.25 -1.95 -16.94
N ASN A 100 -0.08 -0.82 -16.26
CA ASN A 100 1.18 -0.37 -15.67
C ASN A 100 1.53 -1.08 -14.34
N GLU A 101 1.40 -2.40 -14.29
CA GLU A 101 1.56 -3.20 -13.06
C GLU A 101 0.54 -2.88 -11.96
N GLY A 102 -0.66 -2.41 -12.34
CA GLY A 102 -1.73 -2.08 -11.40
C GLY A 102 -1.48 -0.83 -10.55
N ALA A 103 -0.43 -0.04 -10.84
CA ALA A 103 -0.04 1.16 -10.07
C ALA A 103 -1.05 2.33 -10.15
N SER A 104 -2.09 2.21 -10.97
CA SER A 104 -3.15 3.21 -11.11
C SER A 104 -4.55 2.57 -11.10
N SER A 105 -4.68 1.43 -10.43
CA SER A 105 -5.96 0.72 -10.31
C SER A 105 -6.90 1.45 -9.35
N SER A 106 -8.16 1.65 -9.74
CA SER A 106 -9.11 2.44 -8.95
C SER A 106 -10.57 2.05 -9.22
N ILE A 107 -11.44 2.45 -8.31
CA ILE A 107 -12.91 2.48 -8.49
C ILE A 107 -13.29 3.56 -9.51
N LEU A 108 -12.47 4.61 -9.68
CA LEU A 108 -12.74 5.69 -10.60
C LEU A 108 -12.56 5.25 -12.05
N GLU A 109 -13.51 5.62 -12.90
CA GLU A 109 -13.38 5.36 -14.33
C GLU A 109 -12.16 6.10 -14.90
N PRO A 110 -11.42 5.47 -15.83
CA PRO A 110 -10.35 6.15 -16.56
C PRO A 110 -10.94 7.32 -17.34
N ASN A 111 -10.52 8.54 -17.02
CA ASN A 111 -10.97 9.70 -17.78
C ASN A 111 -10.32 9.69 -19.17
N LYS A 112 -11.04 9.17 -20.17
CA LYS A 112 -10.63 9.12 -21.59
C LYS A 112 -10.50 10.50 -22.26
N GLN A 113 -10.78 11.60 -21.56
CA GLN A 113 -10.78 12.95 -22.10
C GLN A 113 -9.52 13.77 -21.75
N ILE A 114 -8.48 13.18 -21.13
CA ILE A 114 -7.22 13.89 -20.83
C ILE A 114 -6.16 13.49 -21.89
N PRO A 115 -5.93 14.32 -22.93
CA PRO A 115 -4.98 13.98 -23.99
C PRO A 115 -3.54 14.09 -23.46
N GLY A 116 -2.68 13.13 -23.84
CA GLY A 116 -1.22 13.33 -23.79
C GLY A 116 -0.43 12.50 -22.77
N HIS A 117 -1.07 11.81 -21.83
CA HIS A 117 -0.38 10.87 -20.92
C HIS A 117 -1.15 9.58 -20.60
N TRP A 118 -2.48 9.57 -20.82
CA TRP A 118 -3.36 8.43 -20.52
C TRP A 118 -3.66 7.55 -21.73
N ASP A 119 -3.23 7.95 -22.93
CA ASP A 119 -3.42 7.18 -24.18
C ASP A 119 -2.69 5.83 -24.17
N LYS A 120 -1.76 5.61 -23.22
CA LYS A 120 -0.93 4.41 -23.09
C LYS A 120 -1.22 3.58 -21.83
N VAL A 121 -2.13 4.02 -20.95
CA VAL A 121 -2.54 3.22 -19.79
C VAL A 121 -3.77 2.41 -20.22
N GLY A 122 -3.53 1.24 -20.79
CA GLY A 122 -4.58 0.27 -21.04
C GLY A 122 -5.10 -0.26 -19.70
N PHE A 123 -6.40 -0.32 -19.53
CA PHE A 123 -6.97 -1.09 -18.41
C PHE A 123 -7.15 -2.51 -18.92
N SER A 124 -6.27 -3.41 -18.48
CA SER A 124 -6.13 -4.76 -19.05
C SER A 124 -7.29 -5.68 -18.65
N ARG A 125 -7.89 -5.43 -17.48
CA ARG A 125 -8.99 -6.20 -16.92
C ARG A 125 -9.74 -5.42 -15.84
N SER A 126 -10.87 -5.96 -15.45
CA SER A 126 -11.78 -5.39 -14.47
C SER A 126 -12.26 -6.51 -13.54
N ILE A 127 -12.34 -6.24 -12.25
CA ILE A 127 -12.81 -7.22 -11.25
C ILE A 127 -13.93 -6.59 -10.40
N GLU A 128 -14.95 -7.38 -10.07
CA GLU A 128 -15.96 -6.97 -9.10
C GLU A 128 -15.40 -7.17 -7.69
N LEU A 129 -15.43 -6.11 -6.89
CA LEU A 129 -15.01 -6.14 -5.49
C LEU A 129 -16.10 -5.54 -4.61
N GLU A 130 -16.27 -6.11 -3.42
CA GLU A 130 -17.12 -5.56 -2.38
C GLU A 130 -16.29 -4.72 -1.42
N SER A 131 -16.76 -3.51 -1.10
CA SER A 131 -16.05 -2.61 -0.20
C SER A 131 -16.37 -2.83 1.27
N ILE A 132 -15.39 -2.51 2.10
CA ILE A 132 -15.53 -2.29 3.54
C ILE A 132 -15.12 -0.86 3.85
N SER A 133 -15.82 -0.19 4.76
CA SER A 133 -15.44 1.14 5.24
C SER A 133 -14.23 1.05 6.17
N LEU A 134 -13.39 2.09 6.18
CA LEU A 134 -12.22 2.14 7.05
C LEU A 134 -12.56 1.93 8.55
N PRO A 135 -13.64 2.52 9.12
CA PRO A 135 -14.03 2.25 10.50
C PRO A 135 -14.39 0.78 10.76
N THR A 136 -15.15 0.14 9.87
CA THR A 136 -15.49 -1.28 10.01
C THR A 136 -14.22 -2.14 9.89
N PHE A 137 -13.36 -1.86 8.92
CA PHE A 137 -12.09 -2.56 8.73
C PHE A 137 -11.20 -2.51 9.98
N ILE A 138 -11.02 -1.33 10.58
CA ILE A 138 -10.25 -1.15 11.82
C ILE A 138 -10.86 -2.00 12.95
N ARG A 139 -12.17 -1.93 13.13
CA ARG A 139 -12.90 -2.63 14.19
C ARG A 139 -12.80 -4.15 14.07
N ILE A 140 -12.99 -4.72 12.88
CA ILE A 140 -13.01 -6.19 12.72
C ILE A 140 -11.63 -6.82 12.81
N ASN A 141 -10.57 -6.07 12.48
CA ASN A 141 -9.19 -6.55 12.50
C ASN A 141 -8.45 -6.18 13.80
N GLY A 142 -9.12 -5.50 14.75
CA GLY A 142 -8.51 -5.08 16.01
C GLY A 142 -7.28 -4.19 15.81
N ILE A 143 -7.34 -3.28 14.83
CA ILE A 143 -6.22 -2.39 14.53
C ILE A 143 -6.21 -1.27 15.57
N GLU A 144 -5.28 -1.38 16.51
CA GLU A 144 -5.00 -0.34 17.49
C GLU A 144 -4.24 0.82 16.82
N MET A 145 -4.87 2.00 16.79
CA MET A 145 -4.23 3.26 16.43
C MET A 145 -3.99 4.04 17.72
N SER A 146 -2.81 3.81 18.31
CA SER A 146 -2.41 4.39 19.60
C SER A 146 -2.10 5.88 19.53
#